data_AF-A0A661VLD1-F1
#
_entry.id   AF-A0A661VLD1-F1
#
_cell.length_a   1.000
_cell.length_b   1.000
_cell.length_c   1.000
_cell.angle_alpha   90.00
_cell.angle_beta   90.00
_cell.angle_gamma   90.00
#
_symmetry.space_group_name_H-M   'P 1'
#
loop_
_entity.id
_entity.type
_entity.pdbx_description
1 polymer ?
#
loop_
_entity_poly.entity_id
_entity_poly.type
_entity_poly.pdbx_seq_one_letter_code
_entity_poly.pdbx_strand_id
1 'polypeptide(L)' 'MFENFDQARDYVREHGIRMIDLKFCDLWGRWRHLTLAASEFTDDFMEQGVGFDGSSIGLKNV' A
#
# COMPACT_ATOMS: atom_id res chain seq x y z
N MET A 1 9.09 -5.93 12.95
CA MET A 1 9.08 -4.46 12.92
C MET A 1 7.79 -3.94 13.52
N PHE A 2 6.62 -4.40 13.03
CA PHE A 2 5.31 -4.14 13.65
C PHE A 2 4.50 -5.45 13.72
N GLU A 3 3.67 -5.60 14.75
CA GLU A 3 2.78 -6.77 14.94
C GLU A 3 1.39 -6.52 14.36
N ASN A 4 0.97 -5.27 14.27
CA ASN A 4 -0.35 -4.88 13.78
C ASN A 4 -0.31 -3.50 13.08
N PHE A 5 -1.44 -3.14 12.48
CA PHE A 5 -1.58 -1.90 11.72
C PHE A 5 -1.45 -0.64 12.59
N ASP A 6 -2.00 -0.66 13.81
CA ASP A 6 -1.93 0.48 14.73
C ASP A 6 -0.47 0.88 15.02
N GLN A 7 0.39 -0.11 15.32
CA GLN A 7 1.81 0.12 15.54
C GLN A 7 2.50 0.76 14.32
N ALA A 8 2.15 0.32 13.11
CA ALA A 8 2.71 0.91 11.88
C ALA A 8 2.19 2.34 11.64
N ARG A 9 0.90 2.60 11.90
CA ARG A 9 0.27 3.91 11.76
C ARG A 9 0.82 4.91 12.78
N ASP A 10 1.04 4.48 14.01
CA ASP A 10 1.64 5.32 15.05
C ASP A 10 3.08 5.66 14.69
N TYR A 11 3.86 4.69 14.19
CA TYR A 11 5.20 4.93 13.68
C TYR A 11 5.23 5.99 12.56
N VAL A 12 4.28 5.94 11.62
CA VAL A 12 4.12 6.94 10.54
C VAL A 12 3.89 8.34 11.11
N ARG A 13 3.02 8.46 12.12
CA ARG A 13 2.68 9.74 12.77
C ARG A 13 3.86 10.30 13.57
N GLU A 14 4.48 9.48 14.40
CA GLU A 14 5.59 9.88 15.28
C GLU A 14 6.80 10.39 14.50
N HIS A 15 7.07 9.77 13.35
CA HIS A 15 8.22 10.13 12.51
C HIS A 15 7.90 11.15 11.42
N GLY A 16 6.65 11.66 11.37
CA GLY A 16 6.22 12.62 10.36
C GLY A 16 6.35 12.12 8.93
N ILE A 17 6.18 10.80 8.71
CA ILE A 17 6.29 10.19 7.38
C ILE A 17 5.17 10.74 6.50
N ARG A 18 5.53 11.18 5.29
CA ARG A 18 4.61 11.86 4.37
C ARG A 18 4.05 10.97 3.27
N MET A 19 4.79 9.92 2.92
CA MET A 19 4.49 9.04 1.79
C MET A 19 4.68 7.59 2.22
N ILE A 20 3.80 6.71 1.74
CA ILE A 20 3.84 5.28 2.02
C ILE A 20 3.88 4.53 0.69
N ASP A 21 4.88 3.66 0.56
CA ASP A 21 5.10 2.88 -0.66
C ASP A 21 4.57 1.46 -0.47
N LEU A 22 3.43 1.17 -1.07
CA LEU A 22 2.84 -0.17 -1.09
C LEU A 22 3.56 -1.02 -2.10
N LYS A 23 3.92 -2.22 -1.69
CA LYS A 23 4.77 -3.13 -2.46
C LYS A 23 4.08 -4.46 -2.62
N PHE A 24 4.10 -4.98 -3.84
CA PHE A 24 3.53 -6.29 -4.15
C PHE A 24 4.29 -6.96 -5.29
N CYS A 25 4.15 -8.28 -5.41
CA CYS A 25 4.68 -9.04 -6.52
C CYS A 25 3.56 -9.35 -7.51
N ASP A 26 3.82 -9.17 -8.81
CA ASP A 26 2.93 -9.70 -9.84
C ASP A 26 3.11 -11.21 -10.03
N LEU A 27 2.28 -11.84 -10.88
CA LEU A 27 2.29 -13.29 -11.10
C LEU A 27 3.61 -13.82 -11.69
N TRP A 28 4.43 -12.95 -12.28
CA TRP A 28 5.76 -13.30 -12.79
C TRP A 28 6.88 -12.96 -11.80
N GLY A 29 6.51 -12.59 -10.57
CA GLY A 29 7.46 -12.28 -9.49
C GLY A 29 8.12 -10.91 -9.63
N ARG A 30 7.60 -10.01 -10.48
CA ARG A 30 8.16 -8.65 -10.56
C ARG A 30 7.68 -7.84 -9.38
N TRP A 31 8.60 -7.09 -8.79
CA TRP A 31 8.28 -6.13 -7.74
C TRP A 31 7.59 -4.91 -8.34
N ARG A 32 6.35 -4.66 -7.92
CA ARG A 32 5.55 -3.48 -8.27
C ARG A 32 5.30 -2.64 -7.02
N HIS A 33 4.98 -1.37 -7.23
CA HIS A 33 4.69 -0.48 -6.14
C HIS A 33 3.69 0.62 -6.50
N LEU A 34 3.02 1.14 -5.47
CA LEU A 34 2.13 2.29 -5.52
C LEU A 34 2.40 3.15 -4.30
N THR A 35 2.67 4.44 -4.52
CA THR A 35 2.92 5.39 -3.43
C THR A 35 1.67 6.21 -3.14
N LEU A 36 1.34 6.34 -1.86
CA LEU A 36 0.19 7.08 -1.36
C LEU A 36 0.62 8.15 -0.36
N ALA A 37 -0.22 9.17 -0.16
CA ALA A 37 -0.01 10.11 0.91
C ALA A 37 -0.26 9.43 2.27
N ALA A 38 0.51 9.79 3.30
CA ALA A 38 0.30 9.25 4.64
C ALA A 38 -1.11 9.53 5.22
N SER A 39 -1.81 10.54 4.69
CA SER A 39 -3.21 10.83 5.03
C SER A 39 -4.19 9.75 4.59
N GLU A 40 -3.82 8.90 3.63
CA GLU A 40 -4.64 7.80 3.12
C GLU A 40 -4.41 6.49 3.90
N PHE A 41 -3.48 6.48 4.87
CA PHE A 41 -3.13 5.31 5.68
C PHE A 41 -4.02 5.19 6.92
N THR A 42 -5.31 4.93 6.67
CA THR A 42 -6.37 4.83 7.68
C THR A 42 -6.76 3.37 7.93
N ASP A 43 -7.64 3.12 8.89
CA ASP A 43 -8.14 1.75 9.16
C ASP A 43 -8.95 1.23 7.97
N ASP A 44 -9.78 2.08 7.36
CA ASP A 44 -10.54 1.78 6.14
C ASP A 44 -9.64 1.36 4.98
N PHE A 45 -8.42 1.90 4.89
CA PHE A 45 -7.45 1.52 3.86
C PHE A 45 -7.07 0.03 3.95
N MET A 46 -6.94 -0.53 5.16
CA MET A 46 -6.62 -1.95 5.34
C MET A 46 -7.79 -2.86 4.99
N GLU A 47 -9.03 -2.40 5.17
CA GLU A 47 -10.23 -3.17 4.86
C GLU A 47 -10.60 -3.12 3.37
N GLN A 48 -10.54 -1.92 2.78
CA GLN A 48 -10.98 -1.67 1.40
C GLN A 48 -9.85 -1.83 0.38
N GLY A 49 -8.60 -1.68 0.81
CA GLY A 49 -7.43 -1.64 -0.06
C GLY A 49 -7.40 -0.40 -0.94
N VAL A 50 -6.55 -0.45 -1.98
CA VAL A 50 -6.38 0.64 -2.94
C VAL A 50 -6.56 0.16 -4.36
N GLY A 51 -7.43 0.88 -5.08
CA GLY A 51 -7.68 0.63 -6.48
C GLY A 51 -6.45 0.97 -7.33
N PHE A 52 -6.13 0.09 -8.27
CA PHE A 52 -5.11 0.31 -9.30
C PHE A 52 -5.54 -0.34 -10.62
N ASP A 53 -4.91 0.08 -11.73
CA ASP A 53 -5.19 -0.48 -13.05
C ASP A 53 -4.49 -1.84 -13.25
N GLY A 54 -5.24 -2.93 -13.03
CA GLY A 54 -4.76 -4.31 -13.19
C GLY A 54 -4.45 -4.73 -14.62
N SER A 55 -4.89 -3.98 -15.64
CA SER A 55 -4.58 -4.30 -17.03
C SER A 55 -3.13 -4.02 -17.40
N SER A 56 -2.58 -2.94 -16.84
CA SER A 56 -1.19 -2.52 -17.02
C SER A 56 -0.17 -3.56 -16.52
N ILE A 57 -0.62 -4.52 -15.70
CA ILE A 57 0.21 -5.60 -15.15
C ILE A 57 -0.32 -7.00 -15.49
N GLY A 58 -1.21 -7.11 -16.49
CA GLY A 58 -1.65 -8.41 -17.01
C GLY A 58 -2.49 -9.26 -16.05
N LEU A 59 -3.10 -8.66 -15.01
CA LEU A 59 -4.07 -9.35 -14.14
C LEU A 59 -5.49 -9.35 -14.73
N LYS A 60 -5.78 -8.41 -15.64
CA LYS A 60 -7.06 -8.31 -16.32
C LYS A 60 -6.83 -8.03 -17.80
N ASN A 61 -7.35 -8.89 -18.67
CA ASN A 61 -7.40 -8.60 -20.10
C ASN A 61 -8.45 -7.50 -20.34
N VAL A 62 -8.07 -6.46 -21.08
CA VAL A 62 -8.96 -5.40 -21.60
C VAL A 62 -9.15 -5.59 -23.08
#